data_AF-A0A419VUZ5-F1
#
_entry.id   AF-A0A419VUZ5-F1
#
_cell.length_a   1.000
_cell.length_b   1.000
_cell.length_c   1.000
_cell.angle_alpha   90.00
_cell.angle_beta   90.00
_cell.angle_gamma   90.00
#
_symmetry.space_group_name_H-M   'P 1'
#
loop_
_entity.id
_entity.type
_entity.pdbx_description
1 polymer ?
#
loop_
_entity_poly.entity_id
_entity_poly.type
_entity_poly.pdbx_seq_one_letter_code
_entity_poly.pdbx_strand_id
1 'polypeptide(L)'
;MAYFLYNGNFHSADETIFSPIALKQFLFEDQLRVIKSRFLFWDEHLQLLQLHFKLFNLKVPAILENEGKELKRQIERSITKNKYFHSTLVRISFFKREKQIDYLIELVHKKESAYVFNPSGYALAPFTGITKSDSPLSTLASGSRKLWEMANAHQDDPDTKPILLDGNLQVLETPGSNIYLIKDQTVRTPSPLSGAYLNPAKRIIKKIAENFELKYWEDDAITLEDLEEADEVFLADDLNGVQFIRAFGPKRYFRKQATAIADEFNRLLIH
;
A
#
# COMPACT_ATOMS: atom_id res chain seq x y z
N MET A 1 -19.08 19.49 -5.98
CA MET A 1 -19.52 18.72 -4.81
C MET A 1 -18.95 17.33 -4.92
N ALA A 2 -18.33 16.84 -3.85
CA ALA A 2 -17.80 15.48 -3.79
C ALA A 2 -18.92 14.50 -3.43
N TYR A 3 -18.86 13.30 -3.99
CA TYR A 3 -19.81 12.22 -3.76
C TYR A 3 -19.05 10.94 -3.42
N PHE A 4 -19.59 10.16 -2.49
CA PHE A 4 -19.20 8.76 -2.29
C PHE A 4 -20.33 7.86 -2.78
N LEU A 5 -20.03 6.56 -2.95
CA LEU A 5 -20.99 5.57 -3.41
C LEU A 5 -21.18 4.49 -2.34
N TYR A 6 -22.41 4.29 -1.89
CA TYR A 6 -22.78 3.26 -0.92
C TYR A 6 -23.81 2.32 -1.54
N ASN A 7 -23.49 1.02 -1.64
CA ASN A 7 -24.34 0.00 -2.26
C ASN A 7 -24.95 0.40 -3.62
N GLY A 8 -24.17 1.07 -4.48
CA GLY A 8 -24.57 1.47 -5.82
C GLY A 8 -25.26 2.85 -5.94
N ASN A 9 -25.56 3.49 -4.81
CA ASN A 9 -26.21 4.80 -4.72
C ASN A 9 -25.19 5.90 -4.39
N PHE A 10 -25.36 7.07 -5.00
CA PHE A 10 -24.52 8.23 -4.75
C PHE A 10 -25.09 9.08 -3.63
N HIS A 11 -24.23 9.48 -2.71
CA HIS A 11 -24.54 10.36 -1.60
C HIS A 11 -23.58 11.55 -1.59
N SER A 12 -24.07 12.70 -1.13
CA SER A 12 -23.20 13.87 -0.98
C SER A 12 -22.19 13.61 0.14
N ALA A 13 -20.96 14.13 0.04
CA ALA A 13 -19.96 13.99 1.09
C ALA A 13 -20.41 14.55 2.46
N ASP A 14 -21.34 15.51 2.45
CA ASP A 14 -21.90 16.13 3.66
C ASP A 14 -23.15 15.38 4.21
N GLU A 15 -23.55 14.27 3.59
CA GLU A 15 -24.73 13.49 3.97
C GLU A 15 -24.39 12.44 5.03
N THR A 16 -25.12 12.42 6.14
CA THR A 16 -25.00 11.38 7.17
C THR A 16 -25.79 10.13 6.77
N ILE A 17 -25.09 9.08 6.34
CA ILE A 17 -25.73 7.81 5.92
C ILE A 17 -25.60 6.67 6.94
N PHE A 18 -24.66 6.76 7.88
CA PHE A 18 -24.39 5.68 8.84
C PHE A 18 -25.01 5.98 10.20
N SER A 19 -25.62 4.96 10.80
CA SER A 19 -25.97 4.98 12.22
C SER A 19 -24.81 4.42 13.06
N PRO A 20 -24.78 4.65 14.38
CA PRO A 20 -23.70 4.16 15.24
C PRO A 20 -23.45 2.64 15.17
N ILE A 21 -24.45 1.84 14.75
CA ILE A 21 -24.29 0.39 14.57
C ILE A 21 -23.28 0.04 13.48
N ALA A 22 -23.09 0.90 12.48
CA ALA A 22 -22.22 0.64 11.33
C ALA A 22 -20.75 0.43 11.75
N LEU A 23 -20.32 1.07 12.83
CA LEU A 23 -18.97 0.89 13.40
C LEU A 23 -18.72 -0.56 13.83
N LYS A 24 -19.76 -1.26 14.31
CA LYS A 24 -19.68 -2.68 14.70
C LYS A 24 -19.79 -3.64 13.51
N GLN A 25 -20.20 -3.12 12.35
CA GLN A 25 -20.42 -3.89 11.13
C GLN A 25 -19.22 -3.80 10.18
N PHE A 26 -18.32 -2.83 10.37
CA PHE A 26 -17.11 -2.71 9.58
C PHE A 26 -16.28 -3.99 9.64
N LEU A 27 -15.88 -4.51 8.47
CA LEU A 27 -15.02 -5.67 8.36
C LEU A 27 -13.58 -5.26 8.10
N PHE A 28 -13.35 -4.64 6.95
CA PHE A 28 -12.04 -4.19 6.48
C PHE A 28 -12.22 -3.15 5.38
N GLU A 29 -11.13 -2.48 5.04
CA GLU A 29 -11.03 -1.59 3.89
C GLU A 29 -9.77 -1.93 3.09
N ASP A 30 -9.84 -1.74 1.77
CA ASP A 30 -8.69 -1.75 0.87
C ASP A 30 -8.59 -0.42 0.11
N GLN A 31 -7.40 -0.11 -0.37
CA GLN A 31 -7.12 1.10 -1.13
C GLN A 31 -6.39 0.75 -2.41
N LEU A 32 -6.80 1.35 -3.52
CA LEU A 32 -6.14 1.17 -4.81
C LEU A 32 -6.03 2.49 -5.56
N ARG A 33 -5.18 2.53 -6.58
CA ARG A 33 -4.98 3.73 -7.41
C ARG A 33 -5.47 3.51 -8.84
N VAL A 34 -6.22 4.48 -9.35
CA VAL A 34 -6.64 4.56 -10.75
C VAL A 34 -5.95 5.76 -11.39
N ILE A 35 -5.22 5.54 -12.49
CA ILE A 35 -4.54 6.61 -13.25
C ILE A 35 -5.00 6.55 -14.70
N LYS A 36 -5.54 7.66 -15.23
CA LYS A 36 -6.04 7.77 -16.62
C LYS A 36 -6.93 6.57 -17.03
N SER A 37 -7.89 6.21 -16.18
CA SER A 37 -8.79 5.05 -16.34
C SER A 37 -8.14 3.66 -16.28
N ARG A 38 -6.84 3.57 -15.99
CA ARG A 38 -6.16 2.29 -15.70
C ARG A 38 -6.25 1.99 -14.22
N PHE A 39 -6.77 0.82 -13.89
CA PHE A 39 -6.79 0.28 -12.53
C PHE A 39 -5.46 -0.40 -12.27
N LEU A 40 -4.63 0.20 -11.43
CA LEU A 40 -3.30 -0.32 -11.16
C LEU A 40 -3.41 -1.47 -10.16
N PHE A 41 -2.63 -2.54 -10.40
CA PHE A 41 -2.59 -3.74 -9.55
C PHE A 41 -3.97 -4.39 -9.31
N TRP A 42 -4.88 -4.33 -10.30
CA TRP A 42 -6.26 -4.76 -10.13
C TRP A 42 -6.41 -6.22 -9.68
N ASP A 43 -5.67 -7.12 -10.31
CA ASP A 43 -5.76 -8.55 -10.01
C ASP A 43 -5.24 -8.84 -8.60
N GLU A 44 -4.16 -8.17 -8.20
CA GLU A 44 -3.60 -8.26 -6.86
C GLU A 44 -4.57 -7.73 -5.79
N HIS A 45 -5.19 -6.56 -6.01
CA HIS A 45 -6.23 -6.04 -5.11
C HIS A 45 -7.43 -6.98 -5.02
N LEU A 46 -7.88 -7.54 -6.15
CA LEU A 46 -9.01 -8.47 -6.13
C LEU A 46 -8.69 -9.74 -5.32
N GLN A 47 -7.48 -10.28 -5.44
CA GLN A 47 -7.01 -11.40 -4.64
C GLN A 47 -6.96 -11.05 -3.15
N LEU A 48 -6.46 -9.87 -2.79
CA LEU A 48 -6.44 -9.39 -1.40
C LEU A 48 -7.86 -9.21 -0.83
N LEU A 49 -8.78 -8.64 -1.60
CA LEU A 49 -10.19 -8.50 -1.19
C LEU A 49 -10.83 -9.87 -0.94
N GLN A 50 -10.62 -10.83 -1.83
CA GLN A 50 -11.12 -12.20 -1.67
C GLN A 50 -10.49 -12.91 -0.46
N LEU A 51 -9.20 -12.70 -0.21
CA LEU A 51 -8.50 -13.22 0.96
C LEU A 51 -9.11 -12.71 2.26
N HIS A 52 -9.42 -11.42 2.35
CA HIS A 52 -10.09 -10.86 3.54
C HIS A 52 -11.43 -11.55 3.81
N PHE A 53 -12.29 -11.74 2.80
CA PHE A 53 -13.55 -12.47 2.99
C PHE A 53 -13.31 -13.92 3.48
N LYS A 54 -12.29 -14.60 2.94
CA LYS A 54 -11.90 -15.93 3.39
C LYS A 54 -11.46 -15.94 4.87
N LEU A 55 -10.70 -14.93 5.32
CA LEU A 55 -10.28 -14.80 6.71
C LEU A 55 -11.46 -14.60 7.67
N PHE A 56 -12.50 -13.87 7.25
CA PHE A 56 -13.73 -13.74 8.02
C PHE A 56 -14.68 -14.96 7.91
N ASN A 57 -14.27 -16.00 7.18
CA ASN A 57 -15.11 -17.16 6.84
C ASN A 57 -16.44 -16.75 6.20
N LEU A 58 -16.37 -15.78 5.28
CA LEU A 58 -17.50 -15.25 4.52
C LEU A 58 -17.39 -15.66 3.05
N LYS A 59 -18.55 -15.83 2.41
CA LYS A 59 -18.59 -15.95 0.95
C LYS A 59 -18.17 -14.62 0.33
N VAL A 60 -17.43 -14.70 -0.77
CA VAL A 60 -17.10 -13.54 -1.60
C VAL A 60 -18.42 -12.94 -2.12
N PRO A 61 -18.66 -11.62 -1.94
CA PRO A 61 -19.88 -10.99 -2.40
C PRO A 61 -19.92 -10.86 -3.93
N ALA A 62 -21.14 -10.85 -4.50
CA ALA A 62 -21.36 -10.81 -5.95
C ALA A 62 -20.66 -9.64 -6.67
N ILE A 63 -20.41 -8.51 -5.98
CA ILE A 63 -19.68 -7.37 -6.55
C ILE A 63 -18.22 -7.70 -6.92
N LEU A 64 -17.62 -8.72 -6.31
CA LEU A 64 -16.26 -9.20 -6.56
C LEU A 64 -16.21 -10.42 -7.51
N GLU A 65 -17.36 -10.98 -7.87
CA GLU A 65 -17.43 -12.06 -8.86
C GLU A 65 -17.05 -11.56 -10.26
N ASN A 66 -16.83 -12.49 -11.20
CA ASN A 66 -16.49 -12.17 -12.59
C ASN A 66 -15.32 -11.18 -12.69
N GLU A 67 -14.22 -11.50 -11.99
CA GLU A 67 -13.00 -10.68 -11.97
C GLU A 67 -13.23 -9.24 -11.47
N GLY A 68 -14.24 -9.05 -10.60
CA GLY A 68 -14.58 -7.75 -10.01
C GLY A 68 -15.16 -6.74 -11.01
N LYS A 69 -15.68 -7.20 -12.16
CA LYS A 69 -16.22 -6.32 -13.22
C LYS A 69 -17.24 -5.31 -12.71
N GLU A 70 -18.11 -5.73 -11.79
CA GLU A 70 -19.11 -4.86 -11.20
C GLU A 70 -18.47 -3.82 -10.26
N LEU A 71 -17.54 -4.22 -9.39
CA LEU A 71 -16.79 -3.27 -8.57
C LEU A 71 -16.09 -2.21 -9.42
N LYS A 72 -15.40 -2.64 -10.48
CA LYS A 72 -14.71 -1.76 -11.43
C LYS A 72 -15.67 -0.74 -12.05
N ARG A 73 -16.84 -1.20 -12.51
CA ARG A 73 -17.90 -0.34 -13.04
C ARG A 73 -18.39 0.68 -12.01
N GLN A 74 -18.55 0.28 -10.75
CA GLN A 74 -18.97 1.19 -9.67
C GLN A 74 -17.91 2.25 -9.40
N ILE A 75 -16.62 1.90 -9.41
CA ILE A 75 -15.51 2.85 -9.28
C ILE A 75 -15.49 3.84 -10.45
N GLU A 76 -15.64 3.37 -11.69
CA GLU A 76 -15.70 4.24 -12.89
C GLU A 76 -16.87 5.22 -12.84
N ARG A 77 -18.05 4.76 -12.40
CA ARG A 77 -19.22 5.62 -12.17
C ARG A 77 -18.91 6.69 -11.13
N SER A 78 -18.26 6.34 -10.03
CA SER A 78 -17.86 7.29 -8.98
C SER A 78 -16.85 8.31 -9.47
N ILE A 79 -15.84 7.89 -10.25
CA ILE A 79 -14.84 8.80 -10.84
C ILE A 79 -15.53 9.79 -11.78
N THR A 80 -16.44 9.31 -12.62
CA THR A 80 -17.21 10.14 -13.57
C THR A 80 -18.09 11.14 -12.85
N LYS A 81 -18.82 10.71 -11.81
CA LYS A 81 -19.70 11.57 -11.00
C LYS A 81 -18.93 12.71 -10.34
N ASN A 82 -17.70 12.43 -9.87
CA ASN A 82 -16.83 13.42 -9.21
C ASN A 82 -15.94 14.22 -10.18
N LYS A 83 -15.84 13.80 -11.46
CA LYS A 83 -14.93 14.37 -12.47
C LYS A 83 -13.43 14.22 -12.13
N TYR A 84 -13.05 13.12 -11.47
CA TYR A 84 -11.67 12.85 -11.02
C TYR A 84 -10.86 12.01 -12.03
N PHE A 85 -10.73 12.51 -13.27
CA PHE A 85 -10.23 11.70 -14.39
C PHE A 85 -8.70 11.50 -14.46
N HIS A 86 -7.91 12.25 -13.68
CA HIS A 86 -6.44 12.24 -13.74
C HIS A 86 -5.86 11.05 -12.99
N SER A 87 -5.75 11.18 -11.67
CA SER A 87 -5.38 10.11 -10.76
C SER A 87 -6.34 10.16 -9.58
N THR A 88 -6.80 8.99 -9.15
CA THR A 88 -7.74 8.85 -8.05
C THR A 88 -7.28 7.74 -7.14
N LEU A 89 -7.15 8.05 -5.86
CA LEU A 89 -7.08 7.03 -4.83
C LEU A 89 -8.51 6.61 -4.52
N VAL A 90 -8.76 5.31 -4.58
CA VAL A 90 -10.06 4.69 -4.32
C VAL A 90 -9.93 3.95 -3.01
N ARG A 91 -10.80 4.26 -2.05
CA ARG A 91 -10.93 3.49 -0.81
C ARG A 91 -12.23 2.70 -0.87
N ILE A 92 -12.14 1.42 -0.54
CA ILE A 92 -13.26 0.49 -0.60
C ILE A 92 -13.42 -0.14 0.78
N SER A 93 -14.55 0.13 1.43
CA SER A 93 -14.84 -0.38 2.78
C SER A 93 -15.99 -1.37 2.70
N PHE A 94 -15.85 -2.51 3.38
CA PHE A 94 -16.88 -3.55 3.44
C PHE A 94 -17.48 -3.66 4.84
N PHE A 95 -18.80 -3.84 4.90
CA PHE A 95 -19.56 -3.96 6.14
C PHE A 95 -20.43 -5.20 6.13
N LYS A 96 -20.56 -5.89 7.25
CA LYS A 96 -21.45 -7.04 7.44
C LYS A 96 -22.73 -6.63 8.16
N ARG A 97 -23.85 -6.63 7.45
CA ARG A 97 -25.19 -6.44 8.02
C ARG A 97 -25.95 -7.76 8.01
N GLU A 98 -25.99 -8.43 9.15
CA GLU A 98 -26.61 -9.76 9.30
C GLU A 98 -26.10 -10.77 8.24
N LYS A 99 -26.90 -11.01 7.18
CA LYS A 99 -26.63 -11.93 6.07
C LYS A 99 -26.15 -11.23 4.80
N GLN A 100 -26.03 -9.91 4.80
CA GLN A 100 -25.63 -9.09 3.66
C GLN A 100 -24.25 -8.47 3.87
N ILE A 101 -23.51 -8.36 2.76
CA ILE A 101 -22.29 -7.57 2.68
C ILE A 101 -22.61 -6.28 1.93
N ASP A 102 -22.30 -5.18 2.58
CA ASP A 102 -22.40 -3.84 2.03
C ASP A 102 -21.02 -3.33 1.66
N TYR A 103 -20.97 -2.35 0.75
CA TYR A 103 -19.72 -1.71 0.34
C TYR A 103 -19.87 -0.20 0.19
N LEU A 104 -18.80 0.52 0.52
CA LEU A 104 -18.64 1.95 0.37
C LEU A 104 -17.42 2.21 -0.52
N ILE A 105 -17.55 3.12 -1.48
CA ILE A 105 -16.47 3.60 -2.35
C ILE A 105 -16.29 5.09 -2.12
N GLU A 106 -15.11 5.47 -1.64
CA GLU A 106 -14.70 6.84 -1.44
C GLU A 106 -13.54 7.17 -2.38
N LEU A 107 -13.54 8.40 -2.89
CA LEU A 107 -12.54 8.86 -3.86
C LEU A 107 -11.77 10.06 -3.31
N VAL A 108 -10.45 10.02 -3.47
CA VAL A 108 -9.57 11.16 -3.23
C VAL A 108 -8.88 11.53 -4.54
N HIS A 109 -9.15 12.74 -5.03
CA HIS A 109 -8.52 13.26 -6.23
C HIS A 109 -7.02 13.53 -6.00
N LYS A 110 -6.18 13.05 -6.91
CA LYS A 110 -4.76 13.35 -7.00
C LYS A 110 -4.51 14.18 -8.26
N LYS A 111 -3.73 15.26 -8.13
CA LYS A 111 -3.48 16.19 -9.24
C LYS A 111 -2.55 15.57 -10.28
N GLU A 112 -1.68 14.69 -9.84
CA GLU A 112 -0.59 14.12 -10.62
C GLU A 112 -1.07 12.89 -11.38
N SER A 113 -0.77 12.82 -12.67
CA SER A 113 -1.18 11.69 -13.53
C SER A 113 -0.13 10.58 -13.60
N ALA A 114 0.74 10.50 -12.60
CA ALA A 114 1.80 9.52 -12.46
C ALA A 114 2.19 9.31 -10.99
N TYR A 115 3.02 8.30 -10.71
CA TYR A 115 3.68 8.19 -9.41
C TYR A 115 4.78 9.27 -9.33
N VAL A 116 4.74 10.06 -8.27
CA VAL A 116 5.66 11.18 -8.08
C VAL A 116 6.84 10.70 -7.25
N PHE A 117 8.03 10.71 -7.84
CA PHE A 117 9.27 10.43 -7.12
C PHE A 117 9.73 11.67 -6.36
N ASN A 118 10.00 11.55 -5.05
CA ASN A 118 10.60 12.63 -4.28
C ASN A 118 12.15 12.56 -4.38
N PRO A 119 12.82 13.45 -5.14
CA PRO A 119 14.27 13.41 -5.28
C PRO A 119 14.99 13.79 -3.98
N SER A 120 14.39 14.63 -3.13
CA SER A 120 14.98 15.00 -1.83
C SER A 120 15.10 13.81 -0.88
N GLY A 121 14.24 12.80 -1.07
CA GLY A 121 14.20 11.57 -0.28
C GLY A 121 13.75 11.78 1.17
N TYR A 122 13.55 10.66 1.86
CA TYR A 122 13.15 10.61 3.27
C TYR A 122 14.28 10.09 4.16
N ALA A 123 14.29 10.46 5.42
CA ALA A 123 15.09 9.77 6.43
C ALA A 123 14.34 8.54 6.96
N LEU A 124 15.06 7.54 7.42
CA LEU A 124 14.51 6.42 8.19
C LEU A 124 14.89 6.55 9.67
N ALA A 125 13.95 6.22 10.55
CA ALA A 125 14.18 6.09 11.98
C ALA A 125 13.44 4.85 12.53
N PRO A 126 14.05 4.04 13.40
CA PRO A 126 13.35 2.90 13.99
C PRO A 126 12.22 3.35 14.92
N PHE A 127 11.04 2.74 14.78
CA PHE A 127 9.97 2.88 15.75
C PHE A 127 10.10 1.75 16.79
N THR A 128 10.64 2.08 17.96
CA THR A 128 10.97 1.10 19.02
C THR A 128 9.88 0.94 20.07
N GLY A 129 8.79 1.71 19.98
CA GLY A 129 7.73 1.68 21.00
C GLY A 129 6.92 0.38 21.01
N ILE A 130 6.59 -0.16 19.83
CA ILE A 130 5.80 -1.38 19.66
C ILE A 130 6.33 -2.14 18.44
N THR A 131 6.66 -3.42 18.63
CA THR A 131 7.04 -4.31 17.53
C THR A 131 5.82 -4.90 16.84
N LYS A 132 5.98 -5.25 15.56
CA LYS A 132 4.96 -5.92 14.78
C LYS A 132 4.88 -7.39 15.19
N SER A 133 3.66 -7.88 15.42
CA SER A 133 3.45 -9.26 15.83
C SER A 133 3.69 -10.24 14.69
N ASP A 134 4.27 -11.40 15.03
CA ASP A 134 4.39 -12.54 14.13
C ASP A 134 3.01 -13.21 13.96
N SER A 135 2.29 -12.76 12.93
CA SER A 135 0.98 -13.28 12.57
C SER A 135 0.76 -13.10 11.06
N PRO A 136 0.14 -14.08 10.38
CA PRO A 136 -0.27 -13.91 8.99
C PRO A 136 -1.21 -12.70 8.77
N LEU A 137 -1.93 -12.26 9.81
CA LEU A 137 -2.77 -11.07 9.73
C LEU A 137 -1.91 -9.79 9.63
N SER A 138 -0.74 -9.76 10.27
CA SER A 138 0.20 -8.64 10.24
C SER A 138 0.78 -8.42 8.84
N THR A 139 0.85 -9.46 8.01
CA THR A 139 1.21 -9.34 6.59
C THR A 139 0.17 -8.55 5.77
N LEU A 140 -1.05 -8.33 6.28
CA LEU A 140 -2.10 -7.55 5.61
C LEU A 140 -2.19 -6.13 6.18
N ALA A 141 -2.62 -5.19 5.33
CA ALA A 141 -2.83 -3.81 5.75
C ALA A 141 -3.85 -3.70 6.90
N SER A 142 -4.92 -4.50 6.87
CA SER A 142 -5.96 -4.53 7.91
C SER A 142 -5.41 -4.97 9.28
N GLY A 143 -4.42 -5.87 9.32
CA GLY A 143 -3.75 -6.28 10.56
C GLY A 143 -2.73 -5.28 11.08
N SER A 144 -2.20 -4.42 10.20
CA SER A 144 -1.09 -3.52 10.56
C SER A 144 -1.49 -2.06 10.69
N ARG A 145 -2.66 -1.66 10.20
CA ARG A 145 -3.05 -0.25 10.06
C ARG A 145 -2.98 0.54 11.36
N LYS A 146 -3.35 -0.05 12.51
CA LYS A 146 -3.23 0.64 13.80
C LYS A 146 -1.79 0.84 14.25
N LEU A 147 -0.92 -0.16 14.04
CA LEU A 147 0.51 0.00 14.28
C LEU A 147 1.11 1.08 13.37
N TRP A 148 0.71 1.10 12.10
CA TRP A 148 1.12 2.10 11.11
C TRP A 148 0.72 3.53 11.51
N GLU A 149 -0.53 3.71 11.93
CA GLU A 149 -1.04 4.99 12.45
C GLU A 149 -0.22 5.45 13.67
N MET A 150 0.03 4.56 14.63
CA MET A 150 0.83 4.87 15.82
C MET A 150 2.27 5.24 15.45
N ALA A 151 2.94 4.46 14.61
CA ALA A 151 4.32 4.72 14.21
C ALA A 151 4.46 6.09 13.50
N ASN A 152 3.53 6.42 12.59
CA ASN A 152 3.50 7.73 11.94
C ASN A 152 3.23 8.87 12.93
N ALA A 153 2.36 8.69 13.91
CA ALA A 153 2.03 9.72 14.90
C ALA A 153 3.20 10.04 15.87
N HIS A 154 4.18 9.15 16.00
CA HIS A 154 5.38 9.38 16.81
C HIS A 154 6.53 10.05 16.03
N GLN A 155 6.33 10.40 14.77
CA GLN A 155 7.35 11.11 14.00
C GLN A 155 7.23 12.63 14.23
N ASP A 156 8.33 13.23 14.68
CA ASP A 156 8.43 14.69 14.83
C ASP A 156 8.72 15.41 13.49
N ASP A 157 9.38 14.70 12.56
CA ASP A 157 9.74 15.22 11.24
C ASP A 157 8.90 14.55 10.14
N PRO A 158 8.11 15.30 9.35
CA PRO A 158 7.33 14.74 8.24
C PRO A 158 8.18 14.10 7.14
N ASP A 159 9.47 14.45 7.05
CA ASP A 159 10.42 13.86 6.12
C ASP A 159 11.10 12.59 6.68
N THR A 160 10.71 12.12 7.87
CA THR A 160 11.20 10.87 8.46
C THR A 160 10.12 9.79 8.38
N LYS A 161 10.51 8.58 7.93
CA LYS A 161 9.64 7.40 7.87
C LYS A 161 10.03 6.42 8.98
N PRO A 162 9.07 5.97 9.80
CA PRO A 162 9.36 5.00 10.84
C PRO A 162 9.58 3.62 10.24
N ILE A 163 10.64 2.94 10.67
CA ILE A 163 10.85 1.52 10.40
C ILE A 163 10.10 0.71 11.45
N LEU A 164 9.29 -0.23 11.01
CA LEU A 164 8.65 -1.23 11.86
C LEU A 164 9.55 -2.46 11.97
N LEU A 165 9.68 -2.94 13.19
CA LEU A 165 10.52 -4.08 13.53
C LEU A 165 9.67 -5.26 14.01
N ASP A 166 10.16 -6.48 13.79
CA ASP A 166 9.60 -7.69 14.39
C ASP A 166 10.03 -7.85 15.87
N GLY A 167 9.61 -8.94 16.51
CA GLY A 167 9.99 -9.26 17.89
C GLY A 167 11.49 -9.54 18.10
N ASN A 168 12.23 -9.82 17.02
CA ASN A 168 13.68 -10.05 17.01
C ASN A 168 14.47 -8.81 16.53
N LEU A 169 13.81 -7.65 16.48
CA LEU A 169 14.36 -6.37 16.02
C LEU A 169 14.83 -6.37 14.55
N GLN A 170 14.29 -7.27 13.73
CA GLN A 170 14.49 -7.28 12.28
C GLN A 170 13.58 -6.27 11.61
N VAL A 171 14.09 -5.60 10.58
CA VAL A 171 13.39 -4.67 9.71
C VAL A 171 12.32 -5.39 8.90
N LEU A 172 11.09 -4.86 8.92
CA LEU A 172 9.98 -5.39 8.13
C LEU A 172 9.52 -4.43 7.03
N GLU A 173 9.18 -3.19 7.40
CA GLU A 173 8.54 -2.24 6.49
C GLU A 173 8.50 -0.83 7.08
N THR A 174 8.00 0.11 6.30
CA THR A 174 7.45 1.38 6.81
C THR A 174 5.92 1.34 6.70
N PRO A 175 5.18 2.20 7.41
CA PRO A 175 3.73 2.29 7.30
C PRO A 175 3.22 2.36 5.85
N GLY A 176 2.65 1.25 5.37
CA GLY A 176 2.07 1.13 4.03
C GLY A 176 3.04 0.85 2.89
N SER A 177 4.35 0.75 3.13
CA SER A 177 5.35 0.54 2.06
C SER A 177 6.43 -0.45 2.46
N ASN A 178 6.81 -1.35 1.54
CA ASN A 178 7.94 -2.24 1.76
C ASN A 178 9.27 -1.47 1.65
N ILE A 179 10.25 -1.88 2.45
CA ILE A 179 11.63 -1.36 2.39
C ILE A 179 12.46 -2.28 1.51
N TYR A 180 13.20 -1.68 0.58
CA TYR A 180 14.14 -2.37 -0.29
C TYR A 180 15.53 -1.75 -0.10
N LEU A 181 16.53 -2.61 0.09
CA LEU A 181 17.93 -2.20 0.13
C LEU A 181 18.67 -2.81 -1.05
N ILE A 182 19.63 -2.04 -1.58
CA ILE A 182 20.49 -2.46 -2.68
C ILE A 182 21.91 -2.55 -2.14
N LYS A 183 22.52 -3.72 -2.29
CA LYS A 183 23.92 -3.95 -1.97
C LYS A 183 24.55 -4.86 -3.01
N ASP A 184 25.69 -4.47 -3.60
CA ASP A 184 26.45 -5.33 -4.51
C ASP A 184 25.59 -5.97 -5.63
N GLN A 185 24.83 -5.13 -6.35
CA GLN A 185 23.89 -5.51 -7.43
C GLN A 185 22.77 -6.46 -6.99
N THR A 186 22.45 -6.48 -5.70
CA THR A 186 21.43 -7.33 -5.10
C THR A 186 20.39 -6.46 -4.41
N VAL A 187 19.14 -6.59 -4.82
CA VAL A 187 17.97 -6.02 -4.15
C VAL A 187 17.50 -7.02 -3.09
N ARG A 188 17.42 -6.59 -1.84
CA ARG A 188 16.90 -7.36 -0.71
C ARG A 188 15.69 -6.63 -0.13
N THR A 189 14.68 -7.38 0.27
CA THR A 189 13.48 -6.87 0.97
C THR A 189 13.02 -7.89 2.00
N PRO A 190 12.38 -7.45 3.09
CA PRO A 190 11.76 -8.40 4.01
C PRO A 190 10.68 -9.24 3.32
N SER A 191 10.65 -10.54 3.66
CA SER A 191 9.69 -11.53 3.19
C SER A 191 8.34 -11.39 3.91
N PRO A 192 7.20 -11.58 3.22
CA PRO A 192 5.90 -11.69 3.87
C PRO A 192 5.83 -12.79 4.93
N LEU A 193 6.71 -13.80 4.84
CA LEU A 193 6.82 -14.89 5.81
C LEU A 193 7.41 -14.42 7.15
N SER A 194 8.22 -13.35 7.18
CA SER A 194 8.68 -12.73 8.44
C SER A 194 7.68 -11.73 9.02
N GLY A 195 6.48 -11.63 8.44
CA GLY A 195 5.42 -10.70 8.88
C GLY A 195 5.46 -9.33 8.18
N ALA A 196 6.31 -9.16 7.16
CA ALA A 196 6.30 -7.96 6.33
C ALA A 196 5.02 -7.85 5.48
N TYR A 197 4.64 -6.64 5.13
CA TYR A 197 3.42 -6.30 4.41
C TYR A 197 3.47 -6.89 3.01
N LEU A 198 2.42 -7.61 2.63
CA LEU A 198 2.23 -8.11 1.29
C LEU A 198 1.67 -6.98 0.39
N ASN A 199 2.56 -6.10 -0.08
CA ASN A 199 2.17 -5.01 -0.97
C ASN A 199 2.01 -5.51 -2.43
N PRO A 200 0.93 -5.12 -3.16
CA PRO A 200 0.76 -5.46 -4.57
C PRO A 200 1.94 -5.07 -5.49
N ALA A 201 2.65 -3.98 -5.17
CA ALA A 201 3.79 -3.50 -5.94
C ALA A 201 5.01 -4.43 -5.90
N LYS A 202 5.07 -5.40 -4.98
CA LYS A 202 6.24 -6.29 -4.84
C LYS A 202 6.55 -7.06 -6.13
N ARG A 203 5.52 -7.55 -6.83
CA ARG A 203 5.67 -8.29 -8.10
C ARG A 203 6.32 -7.41 -9.18
N ILE A 204 5.93 -6.13 -9.27
CA ILE A 204 6.50 -5.24 -10.29
C ILE A 204 7.93 -4.85 -9.93
N ILE A 205 8.27 -4.64 -8.65
CA ILE A 205 9.65 -4.35 -8.22
C ILE A 205 10.58 -5.52 -8.54
N LYS A 206 10.16 -6.76 -8.28
CA LYS A 206 10.93 -7.96 -8.67
C LYS A 206 11.20 -7.98 -10.18
N LYS A 207 10.18 -7.75 -11.00
CA LYS A 207 10.31 -7.70 -12.47
C LYS A 207 11.28 -6.58 -12.92
N ILE A 208 11.24 -5.42 -12.26
CA ILE A 208 12.15 -4.31 -12.55
C ILE A 208 13.59 -4.67 -12.20
N ALA A 209 13.81 -5.31 -11.05
CA ALA A 209 15.14 -5.79 -10.67
C ALA A 209 15.70 -6.77 -11.71
N GLU A 210 14.88 -7.72 -12.19
CA GLU A 210 15.24 -8.66 -13.26
C GLU A 210 15.58 -7.93 -14.58
N ASN A 211 14.80 -6.92 -14.98
CA ASN A 211 15.06 -6.11 -16.17
C ASN A 211 16.40 -5.34 -16.09
N PHE A 212 16.85 -5.02 -14.88
CA PHE A 212 18.12 -4.33 -14.62
C PHE A 212 19.26 -5.30 -14.29
N GLU A 213 19.06 -6.60 -14.50
CA GLU A 213 20.04 -7.66 -14.21
C GLU A 213 20.50 -7.66 -12.73
N LEU A 214 19.66 -7.15 -11.84
CA LEU A 214 19.88 -7.19 -10.39
C LEU A 214 19.38 -8.51 -9.83
N LYS A 215 20.13 -9.09 -8.88
CA LYS A 215 19.62 -10.20 -8.08
C LYS A 215 18.52 -9.68 -7.16
N TYR A 216 17.50 -10.50 -6.91
CA TYR A 216 16.38 -10.14 -6.05
C TYR A 216 16.14 -11.23 -4.99
N TRP A 217 16.17 -10.85 -3.72
CA TRP A 217 15.92 -11.74 -2.59
C TRP A 217 14.86 -11.20 -1.66
N GLU A 218 14.06 -12.13 -1.14
CA GLU A 218 13.14 -11.89 -0.06
C GLU A 218 13.71 -12.59 1.17
N ASP A 219 14.22 -11.82 2.11
CA ASP A 219 14.88 -12.35 3.29
C ASP A 219 13.92 -12.39 4.47
N ASP A 220 14.00 -13.44 5.27
CA ASP A 220 13.24 -13.54 6.51
C ASP A 220 13.86 -12.71 7.65
N ALA A 221 15.11 -12.23 7.47
CA ALA A 221 15.82 -11.38 8.42
C ALA A 221 16.62 -10.29 7.68
N ILE A 222 16.32 -9.04 8.00
CA ILE A 222 17.11 -7.85 7.61
C ILE A 222 17.31 -7.04 8.88
N THR A 223 18.55 -6.72 9.20
CA THR A 223 18.93 -5.98 10.39
C THR A 223 19.00 -4.48 10.12
N LEU A 224 19.14 -3.67 11.17
CA LEU A 224 19.46 -2.25 11.01
C LEU A 224 20.88 -2.04 10.46
N GLU A 225 21.82 -2.95 10.75
CA GLU A 225 23.19 -2.92 10.22
C GLU A 225 23.21 -3.11 8.70
N ASP A 226 22.35 -4.00 8.16
CA ASP A 226 22.17 -4.15 6.71
C ASP A 226 21.79 -2.82 6.02
N LEU A 227 21.01 -1.96 6.69
CA LEU A 227 20.71 -0.63 6.17
C LEU A 227 21.97 0.26 6.17
N GLU A 228 22.74 0.28 7.26
CA GLU A 228 23.99 1.07 7.35
C GLU A 228 25.00 0.70 6.25
N GLU A 229 25.06 -0.59 5.91
CA GLU A 229 25.98 -1.13 4.90
C GLU A 229 25.47 -1.00 3.45
N ALA A 230 24.17 -0.82 3.25
CA ALA A 230 23.55 -0.72 1.92
C ALA A 230 24.13 0.43 1.08
N ASP A 231 24.13 0.23 -0.24
CA ASP A 231 24.56 1.23 -1.21
C ASP A 231 23.43 2.25 -1.47
N GLU A 232 22.19 1.75 -1.62
CA GLU A 232 20.97 2.55 -1.72
C GLU A 232 19.82 1.89 -0.96
N VAL A 233 18.86 2.70 -0.48
CA VAL A 233 17.61 2.24 0.13
C VAL A 233 16.44 3.00 -0.49
N PHE A 234 15.35 2.30 -0.76
CA PHE A 234 14.11 2.90 -1.24
C PHE A 234 12.88 2.20 -0.64
N LEU A 235 11.75 2.89 -0.68
CA LEU A 235 10.44 2.35 -0.35
C LEU A 235 9.67 2.11 -1.65
N ALA A 236 8.82 1.09 -1.69
CA ALA A 236 7.85 0.96 -2.76
C ALA A 236 6.49 0.48 -2.26
N ASP A 237 5.44 1.07 -2.81
CA ASP A 237 4.06 0.65 -2.64
C ASP A 237 3.20 0.96 -3.86
N ASP A 238 2.01 0.38 -3.90
CA ASP A 238 1.03 0.47 -4.97
C ASP A 238 0.33 1.84 -5.06
N LEU A 239 0.37 2.66 -4.01
CA LEU A 239 -0.33 3.94 -3.92
C LEU A 239 0.57 5.13 -4.24
N ASN A 240 1.82 5.11 -3.79
CA ASN A 240 2.81 6.17 -3.86
C ASN A 240 3.99 5.82 -4.78
N GLY A 241 4.09 4.57 -5.23
CA GLY A 241 5.15 4.12 -6.13
C GLY A 241 6.48 4.02 -5.38
N VAL A 242 7.58 4.29 -6.08
CA VAL A 242 8.93 4.21 -5.52
C VAL A 242 9.32 5.55 -4.89
N GLN A 243 9.83 5.51 -3.66
CA GLN A 243 10.31 6.67 -2.92
C GLN A 243 11.73 6.44 -2.41
N PHE A 244 12.62 7.42 -2.61
CA PHE A 244 14.01 7.33 -2.20
C PHE A 244 14.19 7.58 -0.69
N ILE A 245 15.09 6.82 -0.05
CA ILE A 245 15.56 7.09 1.31
C ILE A 245 16.91 7.80 1.25
N ARG A 246 16.96 9.06 1.69
CA ARG A 246 18.19 9.88 1.71
C ARG A 246 19.15 9.49 2.82
N ALA A 247 18.63 9.00 3.94
CA ALA A 247 19.43 8.80 5.14
C ALA A 247 18.86 7.74 6.08
N PHE A 248 19.75 7.08 6.81
CA PHE A 248 19.45 6.28 8.00
C PHE A 248 20.57 6.55 9.02
N GLY A 249 20.23 7.15 10.16
CA GLY A 249 21.24 7.62 11.13
C GLY A 249 22.31 8.51 10.46
N PRO A 250 23.62 8.23 10.61
CA PRO A 250 24.70 8.98 9.97
C PRO A 250 24.86 8.62 8.47
N LYS A 251 24.36 7.47 8.02
CA LYS A 251 24.48 7.02 6.62
C LYS A 251 23.70 7.96 5.70
N ARG A 252 24.29 8.27 4.54
CA ARG A 252 23.66 8.99 3.43
C ARG A 252 23.72 8.10 2.21
N TYR A 253 22.58 7.93 1.55
CA TYR A 253 22.48 7.09 0.35
C TYR A 253 22.54 7.94 -0.90
N PHE A 254 23.01 7.34 -1.99
CA PHE A 254 22.79 7.86 -3.34
C PHE A 254 21.44 7.35 -3.86
N ARG A 255 20.93 7.93 -4.95
CA ARG A 255 19.59 7.62 -5.49
C ARG A 255 19.61 7.10 -6.93
N LYS A 256 20.77 6.68 -7.45
CA LYS A 256 20.92 6.38 -8.88
C LYS A 256 20.02 5.21 -9.28
N GLN A 257 20.10 4.10 -8.55
CA GLN A 257 19.28 2.93 -8.81
C GLN A 257 17.82 3.17 -8.42
N ALA A 258 17.58 3.83 -7.28
CA ALA A 258 16.21 4.17 -6.85
C ALA A 258 15.47 5.03 -7.88
N THR A 259 16.13 6.01 -8.50
CA THR A 259 15.56 6.82 -9.59
C THR A 259 15.30 5.97 -10.84
N ALA A 260 16.24 5.14 -11.27
CA ALA A 260 16.04 4.26 -12.43
C ALA A 260 14.86 3.30 -12.21
N ILE A 261 14.74 2.73 -11.01
CA ILE A 261 13.63 1.83 -10.64
C ILE A 261 12.30 2.60 -10.63
N ALA A 262 12.26 3.84 -10.13
CA ALA A 262 11.07 4.68 -10.14
C ALA A 262 10.59 5.04 -11.56
N ASP A 263 11.52 5.32 -12.47
CA ASP A 263 11.21 5.61 -13.88
C ASP A 263 10.64 4.37 -14.58
N GLU A 264 11.27 3.21 -14.39
CA GLU A 264 10.80 1.93 -14.93
C GLU A 264 9.43 1.52 -14.33
N PHE A 265 9.20 1.78 -13.05
CA PHE A 265 7.91 1.54 -12.38
C PHE A 265 6.78 2.32 -13.02
N ASN A 266 6.99 3.62 -13.29
CA ASN A 266 6.03 4.42 -14.04
C ASN A 266 5.86 3.91 -15.48
N ARG A 267 6.98 3.55 -16.15
CA ARG A 267 6.96 3.05 -17.52
C ARG A 267 6.12 1.78 -17.65
N LEU A 268 6.25 0.81 -16.75
CA LEU A 268 5.54 -0.46 -16.83
C LEU A 268 4.05 -0.38 -16.46
N LEU A 269 3.65 0.58 -15.64
CA LEU A 269 2.27 0.68 -15.12
C LEU A 269 1.40 1.70 -15.84
N ILE A 270 2.00 2.76 -16.38
CA ILE A 270 1.26 3.91 -16.93
C ILE A 270 1.40 3.99 -18.44
N HIS A 271 2.58 3.67 -18.96
CA HIS A 271 2.95 3.79 -20.37
C HIS A 271 2.82 2.46 -21.10
#